data_AF-A0A1Z5KAY0-F1
#
_entry.id   AF-A0A1Z5KAY0-F1
#
_cell.length_a   1.000
_cell.length_b   1.000
_cell.length_c   1.000
_cell.angle_alpha   90.00
_cell.angle_beta   90.00
_cell.angle_gamma   90.00
#
_symmetry.space_group_name_H-M   'P 1'
#
loop_
_entity.id
_entity.type
_entity.pdbx_description
1 polymer ?
#
loop_
_entity_poly.entity_id
_entity_poly.type
_entity_poly.pdbx_seq_one_letter_code
_entity_poly.pdbx_strand_id
1 'polypeptide(L)'
;MVASERSEFNILEDKSGHVNRELAERIWTWEQERRQERNLPKLEYSVRAGLRLVEDMVQDVDDVDMIQEGLTALLDAMSDYRSQPDHDFETYAKKRIQERLAEYRNDDRPVKLPAAIYEVVERARVLHTKYRSWSRVARELDMPLERLQQYAQLANRKTLLSMERTVEVRKPWLDDRVQTVDQDVWELQSGKLLDNGEKVQKDELVEDFLDETINTEGDDDSYIQQEQIAGRLQDVIPSDDPSPDDIILQELIESDLQSFLRSVLSDQEIIVIRSAYGLGDTPPQSAHAIAKTIQVKPSDVRVILETSLKKLRESYVQRFVQDDEDDEDFIIESV
;
A
#
# COMPACT_ATOMS: atom_id res chain seq x y z
N MET A 1 -9.83 42.96 -55.64
CA MET A 1 -9.95 42.68 -54.19
C MET A 1 -8.72 41.87 -53.80
N VAL A 2 -7.68 42.53 -53.30
CA VAL A 2 -6.40 41.91 -52.94
C VAL A 2 -6.47 41.55 -51.46
N ALA A 3 -6.43 40.26 -51.15
CA ALA A 3 -6.32 39.77 -49.79
C ALA A 3 -4.89 40.05 -49.30
N SER A 4 -4.79 40.87 -48.25
CA SER A 4 -3.52 41.22 -47.62
C SER A 4 -3.15 40.11 -46.64
N GLU A 5 -2.15 39.29 -47.02
CA GLU A 5 -1.50 38.34 -46.12
C GLU A 5 -0.75 39.12 -45.03
N ARG A 6 -1.30 39.13 -43.82
CA ARG A 6 -0.55 39.54 -42.62
C ARG A 6 0.42 38.42 -42.26
N SER A 7 1.64 38.50 -42.77
CA SER A 7 2.78 37.75 -42.24
C SER A 7 2.95 38.12 -40.76
N GLU A 8 2.76 37.14 -39.87
CA GLU A 8 3.11 37.25 -38.46
C GLU A 8 4.61 37.50 -38.35
N PHE A 9 5.00 38.75 -38.09
CA PHE A 9 6.38 39.10 -37.80
C PHE A 9 6.77 38.47 -36.45
N ASN A 10 7.46 37.33 -36.48
CA ASN A 10 8.10 36.78 -35.30
C ASN A 10 9.31 37.65 -34.95
N ILE A 11 9.17 38.45 -33.90
CA ILE A 11 10.19 39.41 -33.45
C ILE A 11 11.48 38.68 -33.01
N LEU A 12 11.36 37.41 -32.63
CA LEU A 12 12.46 36.58 -32.13
C LEU A 12 13.36 36.03 -33.24
N GLU A 13 12.91 36.07 -34.49
CA GLU A 13 13.62 35.53 -35.65
C GLU A 13 13.98 36.64 -36.64
N ASP A 14 15.11 36.49 -37.31
CA ASP A 14 15.39 37.24 -38.53
C ASP A 14 14.47 36.71 -39.65
N LYS A 15 14.33 37.48 -40.74
CA LYS A 15 13.51 37.09 -41.89
C LYS A 15 13.99 35.81 -42.61
N SER A 16 15.03 35.16 -42.09
CA SER A 16 15.66 33.94 -42.58
C SER A 16 15.52 32.76 -41.60
N GLY A 17 14.76 32.91 -40.50
CA GLY A 17 14.49 31.85 -39.53
C GLY A 17 15.59 31.61 -38.50
N HIS A 18 16.59 32.49 -38.40
CA HIS A 18 17.60 32.44 -37.33
C HIS A 18 17.25 33.40 -36.20
N VAL A 19 17.81 33.20 -35.02
CA VAL A 19 17.59 34.10 -33.88
C VAL A 19 18.05 35.53 -34.21
N ASN A 20 17.17 36.51 -34.01
CA ASN A 20 17.45 37.92 -34.30
C ASN A 20 18.59 38.46 -33.41
N ARG A 21 19.79 38.56 -34.01
CA ARG A 21 21.01 39.00 -33.32
C ARG A 21 20.90 40.42 -32.75
N GLU A 22 20.31 41.34 -33.51
CA GLU A 22 20.18 42.75 -33.10
C GLU A 22 19.24 42.89 -31.90
N LEU A 23 18.15 42.13 -31.89
CA LEU A 23 17.24 42.07 -30.74
C LEU A 23 17.95 41.48 -29.51
N ALA A 24 18.71 40.40 -29.68
CA ALA A 24 19.45 39.78 -28.58
C ALA A 24 20.49 40.74 -27.98
N GLU A 25 21.23 41.48 -28.82
CA GLU A 25 22.17 42.51 -28.37
C GLU A 25 21.46 43.63 -27.59
N ARG A 26 20.30 44.10 -28.06
CA ARG A 26 19.52 45.15 -27.38
C ARG A 26 18.90 44.69 -26.05
N ILE A 27 18.40 43.45 -25.98
CA ILE A 27 17.89 42.87 -24.73
C ILE A 27 19.03 42.75 -23.73
N TRP A 28 20.20 42.28 -24.18
CA TRP A 28 21.39 42.17 -23.35
C TRP A 28 21.82 43.53 -22.78
N THR A 29 21.94 44.57 -23.62
CA THR A 29 22.34 45.90 -23.13
C THR A 29 21.33 46.48 -22.16
N TRP A 30 20.03 46.38 -22.47
CA TRP A 30 18.95 46.83 -21.59
C TRP A 30 18.96 46.11 -20.24
N GLU A 31 19.20 44.80 -20.22
CA GLU A 31 19.28 44.02 -19.00
C GLU A 31 20.48 44.43 -18.14
N GLN A 32 21.65 44.69 -18.76
CA GLN A 32 22.83 45.17 -18.04
C GLN A 32 22.62 46.56 -17.43
N GLU A 33 21.98 47.49 -18.15
CA GLU A 33 21.63 48.83 -17.65
C GLU A 33 20.68 48.75 -16.44
N ARG A 34 19.58 47.98 -16.57
CA ARG A 34 18.63 47.72 -15.48
C ARG A 34 19.26 47.05 -14.27
N ARG A 35 20.25 46.17 -14.49
CA ARG A 35 21.01 45.52 -13.42
C ARG A 35 21.89 46.53 -12.68
N GLN A 36 22.54 47.45 -13.38
CA GLN A 36 23.31 48.52 -12.77
C GLN A 36 22.42 49.47 -11.95
N GLU A 37 21.26 49.86 -12.48
CA GLU A 37 20.29 50.72 -11.76
C GLU A 37 19.82 50.11 -10.42
N ARG A 38 19.71 48.78 -10.36
CA ARG A 38 19.26 48.06 -9.16
C ARG A 38 20.40 47.59 -8.25
N ASN A 39 21.65 48.01 -8.51
CA ASN A 39 22.85 47.49 -7.83
C ASN A 39 22.88 45.95 -7.79
N LEU A 40 22.42 45.29 -8.86
CA LEU A 40 22.50 43.85 -8.99
C LEU A 40 23.96 43.49 -9.33
N PRO A 41 24.66 42.67 -8.52
CA PRO A 41 26.00 42.19 -8.83
C PRO A 41 26.06 41.53 -10.21
N LYS A 42 27.21 41.67 -10.87
CA LYS A 42 27.52 40.90 -12.07
C LYS A 42 27.44 39.42 -11.68
N LEU A 43 26.55 38.67 -12.32
CA LEU A 43 26.63 37.23 -12.24
C LEU A 43 27.91 36.83 -12.97
N GLU A 44 28.86 36.25 -12.23
CA GLU A 44 30.05 35.62 -12.83
C GLU A 44 29.66 34.41 -13.68
N TYR A 45 28.43 33.91 -13.49
CA TYR A 45 27.88 32.74 -14.16
C TYR A 45 26.75 33.12 -15.15
N SER A 46 26.91 32.75 -16.42
CA SER A 46 25.86 32.96 -17.44
C SER A 46 24.68 32.02 -17.21
N VAL A 47 23.45 32.47 -17.47
CA VAL A 47 22.24 31.62 -17.41
C VAL A 47 22.40 30.36 -18.27
N ARG A 48 23.13 30.44 -19.39
CA ARG A 48 23.44 29.29 -20.24
C ARG A 48 24.42 28.31 -19.61
N ALA A 49 25.39 28.80 -18.85
CA ALA A 49 26.28 27.94 -18.07
C ALA A 49 25.50 27.28 -16.91
N GLY A 50 24.54 28.01 -16.33
CA GLY A 50 23.49 27.53 -15.43
C GLY A 50 22.74 26.32 -15.96
N LEU A 51 22.12 26.51 -17.12
CA LEU A 51 21.32 25.49 -17.77
C LEU A 51 22.15 24.24 -18.10
N ARG A 52 23.36 24.40 -18.64
CA ARG A 52 24.26 23.27 -18.91
C ARG A 52 24.69 22.52 -17.65
N LEU A 53 24.88 23.24 -16.54
CA LEU A 53 25.21 22.62 -15.27
C LEU A 53 24.06 21.75 -14.76
N VAL A 54 22.83 22.26 -14.84
CA VAL A 54 21.63 21.47 -14.48
C VAL A 54 21.50 20.26 -15.41
N GLU A 55 21.64 20.46 -16.72
CA GLU A 55 21.57 19.39 -17.72
C GLU A 55 22.61 18.29 -17.49
N ASP A 56 23.85 18.63 -17.12
CA ASP A 56 24.91 17.67 -16.77
C ASP A 56 24.60 16.87 -15.49
N MET A 57 23.88 17.48 -14.55
CA MET A 57 23.55 16.88 -13.26
C MET A 57 22.29 16.00 -13.30
N VAL A 58 21.39 16.28 -14.24
CA VAL A 58 20.16 15.52 -14.47
C VAL A 58 20.51 14.30 -15.32
N GLN A 59 20.40 13.11 -14.72
CA GLN A 59 20.74 11.85 -15.41
C GLN A 59 19.76 11.47 -16.54
N ASP A 60 18.51 11.92 -16.44
CA ASP A 60 17.43 11.60 -17.37
C ASP A 60 16.92 12.90 -17.99
N VAL A 61 17.37 13.19 -19.21
CA VAL A 61 17.08 14.46 -19.90
C VAL A 61 15.61 14.53 -20.35
N ASP A 62 14.93 13.40 -20.44
CA ASP A 62 13.51 13.34 -20.82
C ASP A 62 12.60 13.68 -19.62
N ASP A 63 13.12 13.66 -18.39
CA ASP A 63 12.42 14.12 -17.19
C ASP A 63 12.46 15.65 -17.08
N VAL A 64 11.52 16.29 -17.77
CA VAL A 64 11.37 17.76 -17.80
C VAL A 64 11.21 18.31 -16.38
N ASP A 65 10.51 17.61 -15.49
CA ASP A 65 10.24 18.07 -14.13
C ASP A 65 11.53 18.11 -13.31
N MET A 66 12.41 17.12 -13.47
CA MET A 66 13.72 17.10 -12.83
C MET A 66 14.61 18.26 -13.32
N ILE A 67 14.53 18.63 -14.60
CA ILE A 67 15.23 19.81 -15.15
C ILE A 67 14.67 21.11 -14.55
N GLN A 68 13.35 21.26 -14.48
CA GLN A 68 12.73 22.47 -13.94
C GLN A 68 13.04 22.65 -12.45
N GLU A 69 13.05 21.57 -11.68
CA GLU A 69 13.42 21.61 -10.27
C GLU A 69 14.89 21.99 -10.08
N GLY A 70 15.78 21.43 -10.92
CA GLY A 70 17.20 21.82 -10.93
C GLY A 70 17.43 23.28 -11.30
N LEU A 71 16.66 23.82 -12.25
CA LEU A 71 16.71 25.24 -12.63
C LEU A 71 16.19 26.14 -11.51
N THR A 72 15.15 25.72 -10.81
CA THR A 72 14.61 26.45 -9.65
C THR A 72 15.67 26.51 -8.53
N ALA A 73 16.30 25.38 -8.22
CA ALA A 73 17.39 25.33 -7.24
C ALA A 73 18.58 26.21 -7.62
N LEU A 74 18.90 26.31 -8.91
CA LEU A 74 19.93 27.23 -9.41
C LEU A 74 19.52 28.70 -9.22
N LEU A 75 18.27 29.06 -9.52
CA LEU A 75 17.76 30.41 -9.31
C LEU A 75 17.83 30.81 -7.83
N ASP A 76 17.42 29.91 -6.93
CA ASP A 76 17.51 30.10 -5.48
C ASP A 76 18.98 30.20 -5.02
N ALA A 77 19.86 29.36 -5.56
CA ALA A 77 21.30 29.46 -5.29
C ALA A 77 21.86 30.83 -5.72
N MET A 78 21.42 31.36 -6.87
CA MET A 78 21.85 32.68 -7.35
C MET A 78 21.33 33.84 -6.49
N SER A 79 20.13 33.72 -5.88
CA SER A 79 19.64 34.74 -4.94
C SER A 79 20.41 34.69 -3.62
N ASP A 80 20.66 33.48 -3.11
CA ASP A 80 21.10 33.28 -1.72
C ASP A 80 22.62 33.38 -1.55
N TYR A 81 23.39 33.13 -2.61
CA TYR A 81 24.87 33.16 -2.61
C TYR A 81 25.46 34.46 -2.05
N ARG A 82 24.71 35.57 -2.13
CA ARG A 82 25.14 36.89 -1.64
C ARG A 82 25.31 36.97 -0.12
N SER A 83 24.77 36.02 0.63
CA SER A 83 24.64 36.14 2.09
C SER A 83 25.87 35.65 2.86
N GLN A 84 26.71 34.76 2.30
CA GLN A 84 28.02 34.35 2.85
C GLN A 84 28.75 33.38 1.88
N PRO A 85 29.68 33.86 1.03
CA PRO A 85 30.41 33.01 0.10
C PRO A 85 31.70 32.47 0.74
N ASP A 86 31.65 31.23 1.25
CA ASP A 86 32.85 30.51 1.69
C ASP A 86 33.55 29.76 0.53
N HIS A 87 32.83 29.51 -0.58
CA HIS A 87 33.25 28.69 -1.71
C HIS A 87 32.82 29.31 -3.04
N ASP A 88 33.39 28.83 -4.14
CA ASP A 88 33.00 29.22 -5.50
C ASP A 88 31.51 28.93 -5.78
N PHE A 89 30.90 29.79 -6.61
CA PHE A 89 29.49 29.72 -6.94
C PHE A 89 29.11 28.38 -7.59
N GLU A 90 29.95 27.84 -8.47
CA GLU A 90 29.66 26.56 -9.13
C GLU A 90 29.56 25.42 -8.11
N THR A 91 30.46 25.42 -7.12
CA THR A 91 30.46 24.42 -6.04
C THR A 91 29.23 24.56 -5.15
N TYR A 92 28.85 25.79 -4.81
CA TYR A 92 27.64 26.07 -4.04
C TYR A 92 26.37 25.67 -4.79
N ALA A 93 26.24 26.08 -6.06
CA ALA A 93 25.10 25.77 -6.92
C ALA A 93 24.97 24.26 -7.14
N LYS A 94 26.07 23.55 -7.39
CA LYS A 94 26.08 22.07 -7.50
C LYS A 94 25.50 21.40 -6.27
N LYS A 95 25.89 21.84 -5.08
CA LYS A 95 25.35 21.27 -3.84
C LYS A 95 23.84 21.53 -3.73
N ARG A 96 23.38 22.75 -4.04
CA ARG A 96 21.97 23.11 -3.91
C ARG A 96 21.07 22.41 -4.93
N ILE A 97 21.54 22.29 -6.16
CA ILE A 97 20.88 21.52 -7.22
C ILE A 97 20.84 20.04 -6.82
N GLN A 98 21.94 19.45 -6.35
CA GLN A 98 21.95 18.05 -5.88
C GLN A 98 20.93 17.77 -4.77
N GLU A 99 20.85 18.65 -3.77
CA GLU A 99 19.89 18.53 -2.67
C GLU A 99 18.45 18.55 -3.20
N ARG A 100 18.14 19.49 -4.09
CA ARG A 100 16.79 19.64 -4.64
C ARG A 100 16.39 18.49 -5.56
N LEU A 101 17.31 18.02 -6.41
CA LEU A 101 17.10 16.85 -7.26
C LEU A 101 16.90 15.58 -6.41
N ALA A 102 17.62 15.43 -5.30
CA ALA A 102 17.45 14.32 -4.37
C ALA A 102 16.08 14.36 -3.66
N GLU A 103 15.61 15.55 -3.26
CA GLU A 103 14.26 15.75 -2.73
C GLU A 103 13.19 15.35 -3.75
N TYR A 104 13.26 15.86 -4.99
CA TYR A 104 12.31 15.53 -6.04
C TYR A 104 12.24 14.03 -6.32
N ARG A 105 13.39 13.36 -6.43
CA ARG A 105 13.44 11.90 -6.60
C ARG A 105 12.73 11.17 -5.45
N ASN A 106 12.78 11.70 -4.25
CA ASN A 106 12.10 11.12 -3.10
C ASN A 106 10.59 11.43 -3.07
N ASP A 107 10.16 12.50 -3.72
CA ASP A 107 8.78 13.00 -3.77
C ASP A 107 7.95 12.44 -4.94
N ASP A 108 8.57 11.92 -6.00
CA ASP A 108 7.95 11.20 -7.13
C ASP A 108 7.35 9.83 -6.74
N ARG A 109 6.95 9.66 -5.48
CA ARG A 109 6.36 8.42 -4.97
C ARG A 109 4.88 8.63 -4.69
N PRO A 110 4.01 7.63 -5.01
CA PRO A 110 2.60 7.70 -4.65
C PRO A 110 2.38 7.91 -3.14
N VAL A 111 3.25 7.32 -2.31
CA VAL A 111 3.26 7.51 -0.86
C VAL A 111 4.49 8.32 -0.47
N LYS A 112 4.26 9.57 -0.05
CA LYS A 112 5.33 10.46 0.43
C LYS A 112 5.86 9.98 1.79
N LEU A 113 7.17 9.95 1.92
CA LEU A 113 7.85 9.61 3.17
C LEU A 113 8.66 10.82 3.66
N PRO A 114 8.74 11.05 4.98
CA PRO A 114 9.60 12.08 5.53
C PRO A 114 11.07 11.93 5.12
N ALA A 115 11.76 13.05 4.85
CA ALA A 115 13.18 13.08 4.45
C ALA A 115 14.11 12.29 5.37
N ALA A 116 13.86 12.35 6.69
CA ALA A 116 14.65 11.62 7.69
C ALA A 116 14.68 10.10 7.46
N ILE A 117 13.60 9.51 6.93
CA ILE A 117 13.55 8.07 6.64
C ILE A 117 14.53 7.73 5.50
N TYR A 118 14.57 8.56 4.45
CA TYR A 118 15.48 8.37 3.32
C TYR A 118 16.93 8.50 3.74
N GLU A 119 17.26 9.50 4.55
CA GLU A 119 18.62 9.66 5.06
C GLU A 119 19.10 8.46 5.87
N VAL A 120 18.22 7.89 6.71
CA VAL A 120 18.53 6.70 7.50
C VAL A 120 18.74 5.50 6.59
N VAL A 121 17.88 5.28 5.61
CA VAL A 121 17.99 4.15 4.67
C VAL A 121 19.23 4.27 3.78
N GLU A 122 19.56 5.46 3.31
CA GLU A 122 20.74 5.66 2.46
C GLU A 122 22.03 5.49 3.26
N ARG A 123 22.10 6.03 4.48
CA ARG A 123 23.19 5.72 5.42
C ARG A 123 23.29 4.23 5.71
N ALA A 124 22.15 3.55 5.93
CA ALA A 124 22.12 2.12 6.15
C ALA A 124 22.65 1.33 4.95
N ARG A 125 22.32 1.72 3.71
CA ARG A 125 22.85 1.09 2.49
C ARG A 125 24.36 1.24 2.39
N VAL A 126 24.89 2.44 2.63
CA VAL A 126 26.34 2.70 2.63
C VAL A 126 27.03 1.83 3.68
N LEU A 127 26.53 1.80 4.91
CA LEU A 127 27.08 0.95 5.98
C LEU A 127 26.94 -0.54 5.69
N HIS A 128 25.87 -0.95 5.00
CA HIS A 128 25.65 -2.33 4.62
C HIS A 128 26.69 -2.81 3.58
N THR A 129 27.18 -1.94 2.69
CA THR A 129 28.29 -2.31 1.79
C THR A 129 29.57 -2.65 2.56
N LYS A 130 29.83 -1.94 3.67
CA LYS A 130 31.00 -2.16 4.54
C LYS A 130 30.87 -3.39 5.43
N TYR A 131 29.73 -3.57 6.08
CA TYR A 131 29.56 -4.58 7.14
C TYR A 131 28.84 -5.86 6.68
N ARG A 132 28.12 -5.82 5.54
CA ARG A 132 27.34 -6.94 4.96
C ARG A 132 26.38 -7.64 5.94
N SER A 133 25.96 -6.94 6.99
CA SER A 133 25.06 -7.46 8.03
C SER A 133 24.17 -6.35 8.59
N TRP A 134 22.86 -6.51 8.45
CA TRP A 134 21.86 -5.54 8.91
C TRP A 134 21.84 -5.32 10.43
N SER A 135 22.18 -6.35 11.22
CA SER A 135 22.23 -6.22 12.69
C SER A 135 23.40 -5.37 13.19
N ARG A 136 24.50 -5.32 12.42
CA ARG A 136 25.66 -4.47 12.72
C ARG A 136 25.39 -3.03 12.28
N VAL A 137 24.74 -2.85 11.13
CA VAL A 137 24.29 -1.54 10.63
C VAL A 137 23.31 -0.89 11.60
N ALA A 138 22.33 -1.64 12.12
CA ALA A 138 21.36 -1.13 13.07
C ALA A 138 22.01 -0.64 14.38
N ARG A 139 23.01 -1.35 14.90
CA ARG A 139 23.80 -0.93 16.07
C ARG A 139 24.63 0.33 15.82
N GLU A 140 25.19 0.47 14.61
CA GLU A 140 25.94 1.68 14.23
C GLU A 140 25.02 2.91 14.13
N LEU A 141 23.78 2.71 13.69
CA LEU A 141 22.75 3.74 13.56
C LEU A 141 21.97 4.00 14.86
N ASP A 142 22.32 3.32 15.95
CA ASP A 142 21.65 3.40 17.25
C ASP A 142 20.13 3.19 17.16
N MET A 143 19.70 2.18 16.39
CA MET A 143 18.29 1.87 16.18
C MET A 143 18.01 0.35 16.24
N PRO A 144 16.79 -0.06 16.64
CA PRO A 144 16.43 -1.48 16.65
C PRO A 144 16.31 -2.04 15.23
N LEU A 145 16.64 -3.32 15.08
CA LEU A 145 16.68 -4.00 13.78
C LEU A 145 15.30 -4.00 13.11
N GLU A 146 14.21 -4.23 13.84
CA GLU A 146 12.87 -4.27 13.23
C GLU A 146 12.50 -2.91 12.61
N ARG A 147 12.83 -1.80 13.27
CA ARG A 147 12.56 -0.46 12.73
C ARG A 147 13.36 -0.19 11.46
N LEU A 148 14.63 -0.60 11.41
CA LEU A 148 15.45 -0.42 10.22
C LEU A 148 14.89 -1.23 9.04
N GLN A 149 14.42 -2.45 9.30
CA GLN A 149 13.76 -3.29 8.30
C GLN A 149 12.47 -2.66 7.78
N GLN A 150 11.64 -2.11 8.67
CA GLN A 150 10.42 -1.38 8.28
C GLN A 150 10.76 -0.17 7.39
N TYR A 151 11.75 0.64 7.76
CA TYR A 151 12.18 1.78 6.95
C TYR A 151 12.73 1.34 5.59
N ALA A 152 13.51 0.27 5.54
CA ALA A 152 13.99 -0.28 4.27
C ALA A 152 12.85 -0.81 3.38
N GLN A 153 11.82 -1.42 3.98
CA GLN A 153 10.64 -1.90 3.28
C GLN A 153 9.80 -0.74 2.72
N LEU A 154 9.56 0.30 3.52
CA LEU A 154 8.85 1.52 3.09
C LEU A 154 9.62 2.27 1.99
N ALA A 155 10.94 2.37 2.13
CA ALA A 155 11.80 3.03 1.16
C ALA A 155 11.99 2.23 -0.15
N ASN A 156 11.58 0.97 -0.20
CA ASN A 156 11.64 0.16 -1.42
C ASN A 156 10.46 0.48 -2.34
N ARG A 157 10.72 1.12 -3.49
CA ARG A 157 9.67 1.49 -4.48
C ARG A 157 8.92 0.28 -5.06
N LYS A 158 9.56 -0.89 -5.08
CA LYS A 158 8.98 -2.11 -5.68
C LYS A 158 7.80 -2.70 -4.89
N THR A 159 7.47 -2.14 -3.73
CA THR A 159 6.34 -2.60 -2.91
C THR A 159 4.99 -2.17 -3.46
N LEU A 160 4.93 -1.04 -4.17
CA LEU A 160 3.69 -0.56 -4.76
C LEU A 160 3.51 -1.18 -6.14
N LEU A 161 2.49 -2.04 -6.25
CA LEU A 161 2.06 -2.62 -7.51
C LEU A 161 0.92 -1.78 -8.07
N SER A 162 0.95 -1.53 -9.38
CA SER A 162 -0.20 -0.95 -10.07
C SER A 162 -1.35 -1.95 -10.05
N MET A 163 -2.56 -1.47 -9.72
CA MET A 163 -3.80 -2.24 -9.79
C MET A 163 -4.12 -2.75 -11.20
N GLU A 164 -3.61 -2.05 -12.21
CA GLU A 164 -3.73 -2.37 -13.63
C GLU A 164 -2.71 -3.40 -14.12
N ARG A 165 -1.78 -3.81 -13.26
CA ARG A 165 -0.80 -4.83 -13.60
C ARG A 165 -1.50 -6.16 -13.82
N THR A 166 -1.20 -6.82 -14.92
CA THR A 166 -1.67 -8.19 -15.19
C THR A 166 -0.95 -9.18 -14.28
N VAL A 167 -1.72 -10.07 -13.66
CA VAL A 167 -1.22 -11.12 -12.78
C VAL A 167 -1.75 -12.46 -13.27
N GLU A 168 -0.85 -13.43 -13.37
CA GLU A 168 -1.20 -14.81 -13.66
C GLU A 168 -1.53 -15.51 -12.35
N VAL A 169 -2.79 -15.91 -12.16
CA VAL A 169 -3.18 -16.74 -11.03
C VAL A 169 -2.75 -18.18 -11.33
N ARG A 170 -1.59 -18.60 -10.81
CA ARG A 170 -1.27 -20.02 -10.74
C ARG A 170 -2.26 -20.67 -9.80
N LYS A 171 -3.17 -21.48 -10.32
CA LYS A 171 -4.02 -22.39 -9.52
C LYS A 171 -3.18 -23.62 -9.18
N PRO A 172 -2.66 -23.76 -7.95
CA PRO A 172 -1.73 -24.85 -7.60
C PRO A 172 -2.37 -26.25 -7.69
N TRP A 173 -3.70 -26.32 -7.62
CA TRP A 173 -4.48 -27.55 -7.78
C TRP A 173 -4.86 -27.86 -9.24
N LEU A 174 -4.59 -26.95 -10.18
CA LEU A 174 -4.80 -27.15 -11.63
C LEU A 174 -3.49 -27.53 -12.34
N ASP A 175 -2.35 -27.39 -11.67
CA ASP A 175 -1.08 -27.91 -12.15
C ASP A 175 -1.04 -29.40 -11.80
N ASP A 176 -1.51 -30.24 -12.72
CA ASP A 176 -1.38 -31.70 -12.66
C ASP A 176 0.09 -32.16 -12.65
N ARG A 177 1.04 -31.22 -12.71
CA ARG A 177 2.34 -31.40 -12.08
C ARG A 177 2.15 -31.30 -10.58
N VAL A 178 1.61 -32.38 -10.00
CA VAL A 178 2.08 -32.83 -8.70
C VAL A 178 3.61 -32.76 -8.80
N GLN A 179 4.24 -31.77 -8.16
CA GLN A 179 5.58 -32.01 -7.68
C GLN A 179 5.36 -33.15 -6.70
N THR A 180 5.44 -34.36 -7.21
CA THR A 180 5.71 -35.50 -6.38
C THR A 180 7.00 -35.09 -5.72
N VAL A 181 6.89 -34.65 -4.46
CA VAL A 181 7.95 -34.98 -3.52
C VAL A 181 7.95 -36.49 -3.62
N ASP A 182 8.81 -37.00 -4.50
CA ASP A 182 9.01 -38.41 -4.82
C ASP A 182 8.87 -39.12 -3.48
N GLN A 183 7.81 -39.91 -3.30
CA GLN A 183 7.43 -40.38 -1.96
C GLN A 183 8.63 -41.10 -1.32
N ASP A 184 9.42 -41.75 -2.17
CA ASP A 184 10.75 -42.29 -1.97
C ASP A 184 11.75 -41.31 -1.30
N VAL A 185 11.81 -40.05 -1.72
CA VAL A 185 12.69 -38.98 -1.18
C VAL A 185 12.25 -38.55 0.22
N TRP A 186 10.94 -38.48 0.47
CA TRP A 186 10.41 -38.20 1.81
C TRP A 186 10.63 -39.39 2.76
N GLU A 187 10.47 -40.62 2.27
CA GLU A 187 10.73 -41.85 3.03
C GLU A 187 12.23 -42.04 3.33
N LEU A 188 13.11 -41.61 2.42
CA LEU A 188 14.57 -41.52 2.63
C LEU A 188 14.95 -40.50 3.71
N GLN A 189 14.36 -39.30 3.70
CA GLN A 189 14.62 -38.28 4.73
C GLN A 189 14.04 -38.64 6.10
N SER A 190 12.91 -39.34 6.12
CA SER A 190 12.24 -39.79 7.34
C SER A 190 12.75 -41.15 7.86
N GLY A 191 13.69 -41.79 7.16
CA GLY A 191 14.35 -43.02 7.58
C GLY A 191 13.44 -44.25 7.58
N LYS A 192 12.43 -44.28 6.70
CA LYS A 192 11.36 -45.31 6.69
C LYS A 192 11.48 -46.36 5.58
N LEU A 193 12.58 -46.44 4.85
CA LEU A 193 12.76 -47.48 3.85
C LEU A 193 13.01 -48.84 4.52
N LEU A 194 12.16 -49.84 4.19
CA LEU A 194 12.40 -51.23 4.57
C LEU A 194 13.63 -51.73 3.79
N ASP A 195 14.69 -52.08 4.51
CA ASP A 195 15.91 -52.66 3.96
C ASP A 195 15.66 -54.13 3.60
N ASN A 196 15.11 -54.37 2.41
CA ASN A 196 15.03 -55.69 1.81
C ASN A 196 15.85 -55.79 0.53
N GLY A 197 16.99 -55.09 0.46
CA GLY A 197 18.16 -55.43 -0.36
C GLY A 197 17.99 -55.53 -1.89
N GLU A 198 16.80 -55.42 -2.44
CA GLU A 198 16.52 -55.52 -3.87
C GLU A 198 16.36 -54.11 -4.48
N LYS A 199 17.13 -53.85 -5.54
CA LYS A 199 17.02 -52.62 -6.32
C LYS A 199 15.92 -52.79 -7.35
N VAL A 200 14.87 -51.97 -7.24
CA VAL A 200 13.80 -51.89 -8.23
C VAL A 200 14.36 -51.34 -9.55
N GLN A 201 14.18 -52.08 -10.65
CA GLN A 201 14.53 -51.61 -11.98
C GLN A 201 13.44 -50.65 -12.48
N LYS A 202 13.73 -49.34 -12.43
CA LYS A 202 12.79 -48.27 -12.79
C LYS A 202 12.32 -48.34 -14.26
N ASP A 203 13.14 -48.88 -15.16
CA ASP A 203 12.85 -48.85 -16.59
C ASP A 203 11.77 -49.84 -17.02
N GLU A 204 11.57 -50.94 -16.27
CA GLU A 204 10.58 -51.99 -16.59
C GLU A 204 9.18 -51.65 -16.05
N LEU A 205 9.10 -50.89 -14.94
CA LEU A 205 7.84 -50.40 -14.37
C LEU A 205 7.17 -49.30 -15.20
N VAL A 206 7.95 -48.52 -15.97
CA VAL A 206 7.39 -47.41 -16.75
C VAL A 206 6.57 -47.90 -17.93
N GLU A 207 6.91 -49.04 -18.54
CA GLU A 207 6.14 -49.59 -19.68
C GLU A 207 4.81 -50.21 -19.21
N ASP A 208 4.79 -50.98 -18.13
CA ASP A 208 3.57 -51.63 -17.64
C ASP A 208 2.50 -50.63 -17.14
N PHE A 209 2.91 -49.49 -16.57
CA PHE A 209 1.97 -48.45 -16.12
C PHE A 209 1.42 -47.56 -17.24
N LEU A 210 2.12 -47.47 -18.38
CA LEU A 210 1.70 -46.67 -19.54
C LEU A 210 0.63 -47.39 -20.38
N ASP A 211 0.59 -48.72 -20.34
CA ASP A 211 -0.40 -49.51 -21.09
C ASP A 211 -1.75 -49.66 -20.34
N GLU A 212 -1.79 -49.42 -19.02
CA GLU A 212 -3.01 -49.54 -18.21
C GLU A 212 -3.78 -48.23 -17.97
N THR A 213 -3.26 -47.06 -18.39
CA THR A 213 -4.08 -45.84 -18.48
C THR A 213 -4.94 -45.87 -19.74
N ILE A 214 -6.02 -46.64 -19.61
CA ILE A 214 -7.29 -46.60 -20.31
C ILE A 214 -7.44 -45.38 -21.24
N ASN A 215 -7.54 -45.68 -22.54
CA ASN A 215 -8.21 -44.87 -23.55
C ASN A 215 -9.58 -44.42 -23.02
N THR A 216 -9.62 -43.24 -22.40
CA THR A 216 -10.86 -42.50 -22.19
C THR A 216 -10.92 -41.50 -23.33
N GLU A 217 -11.55 -41.89 -24.43
CA GLU A 217 -12.00 -40.96 -25.46
C GLU A 217 -12.93 -39.94 -24.79
N GLY A 218 -12.38 -38.74 -24.56
CA GLY A 218 -13.10 -37.58 -24.08
C GLY A 218 -12.27 -36.36 -24.41
N ASP A 219 -12.57 -35.70 -25.53
CA ASP A 219 -11.99 -34.44 -25.99
C ASP A 219 -12.18 -33.26 -25.00
N ASP A 220 -12.70 -33.51 -23.79
CA ASP A 220 -13.08 -32.51 -22.79
C ASP A 220 -11.91 -32.09 -21.87
N ASP A 221 -10.88 -32.92 -21.66
CA ASP A 221 -9.74 -32.55 -20.80
C ASP A 221 -8.82 -31.49 -21.44
N SER A 222 -8.87 -31.37 -22.77
CA SER A 222 -8.12 -30.34 -23.51
C SER A 222 -8.71 -28.93 -23.35
N TYR A 223 -9.96 -28.81 -22.84
CA TYR A 223 -10.63 -27.53 -22.64
C TYR A 223 -10.37 -26.89 -21.27
N ILE A 224 -9.92 -27.67 -20.27
CA ILE A 224 -9.73 -27.16 -18.89
C ILE A 224 -8.36 -26.48 -18.70
N GLN A 225 -7.37 -26.75 -19.56
CA GLN A 225 -6.01 -26.22 -19.41
C GLN A 225 -5.84 -24.75 -19.82
N GLN A 226 -6.78 -24.14 -20.55
CA GLN A 226 -6.60 -22.80 -21.13
C GLN A 226 -7.05 -21.63 -20.25
N GLU A 227 -7.72 -21.85 -19.12
CA GLU A 227 -8.05 -20.76 -18.19
C GLU A 227 -6.92 -20.47 -17.20
N GLN A 228 -5.74 -20.17 -17.74
CA GLN A 228 -4.83 -19.24 -17.04
C GLN A 228 -5.49 -17.86 -17.11
N ILE A 229 -6.33 -17.54 -16.13
CA ILE A 229 -7.00 -16.26 -16.04
C ILE A 229 -5.92 -15.22 -15.67
N ALA A 230 -5.26 -14.69 -16.70
CA ALA A 230 -4.47 -13.48 -16.58
C ALA A 230 -5.45 -12.32 -16.39
N GLY A 231 -5.69 -11.95 -15.13
CA GLY A 231 -6.56 -10.84 -14.74
C GLY A 231 -5.74 -9.60 -14.37
N ARG A 232 -6.38 -8.44 -14.26
CA ARG A 232 -5.75 -7.28 -13.61
C ARG A 232 -5.69 -7.55 -12.11
N LEU A 233 -4.66 -7.06 -11.44
CA LEU A 233 -4.49 -7.24 -10.00
C LEU A 233 -5.73 -6.79 -9.21
N GLN A 234 -6.37 -5.70 -9.64
CA GLN A 234 -7.60 -5.19 -9.01
C GLN A 234 -8.78 -6.18 -9.02
N ASP A 235 -8.86 -7.06 -10.02
CA ASP A 235 -9.98 -7.99 -10.16
C ASP A 235 -9.82 -9.21 -9.23
N VAL A 236 -8.61 -9.40 -8.68
CA VAL A 236 -8.27 -10.53 -7.79
C VAL A 236 -8.35 -10.12 -6.31
N ILE A 237 -8.29 -8.83 -6.00
CA ILE A 237 -8.31 -8.34 -4.62
C ILE A 237 -9.76 -8.43 -4.10
N PRO A 238 -10.02 -9.18 -3.01
CA PRO A 238 -11.34 -9.24 -2.41
C PRO A 238 -11.71 -7.88 -1.79
N SER A 239 -13.01 -7.54 -1.81
CA SER A 239 -13.51 -6.39 -1.06
C SER A 239 -13.72 -6.76 0.41
N ASP A 240 -13.60 -5.76 1.28
CA ASP A 240 -13.92 -5.88 2.72
C ASP A 240 -15.41 -5.70 3.01
N ASP A 241 -16.26 -5.68 1.97
CA ASP A 241 -17.70 -5.48 2.12
C ASP A 241 -18.36 -6.76 2.70
N PRO A 242 -19.38 -6.61 3.58
CA PRO A 242 -20.08 -7.77 4.13
C PRO A 242 -20.76 -8.55 3.00
N SER A 243 -20.73 -9.88 3.09
CA SER A 243 -21.42 -10.71 2.12
C SER A 243 -22.95 -10.55 2.26
N PRO A 244 -23.73 -10.85 1.20
CA PRO A 244 -25.19 -10.85 1.30
C PRO A 244 -25.72 -11.73 2.44
N ASP A 245 -25.05 -12.86 2.69
CA ASP A 245 -25.39 -13.76 3.79
C ASP A 245 -25.09 -13.13 5.14
N ASP A 246 -23.99 -12.38 5.27
CA ASP A 246 -23.67 -11.63 6.50
C ASP A 246 -24.73 -10.55 6.78
N ILE A 247 -25.22 -9.87 5.74
CA ILE A 247 -26.29 -8.87 5.86
C ILE A 247 -27.59 -9.52 6.33
N ILE A 248 -27.99 -10.64 5.72
CA ILE A 248 -29.20 -11.39 6.11
C ILE A 248 -29.06 -11.92 7.53
N LEU A 249 -27.91 -12.46 7.89
CA LEU A 249 -27.63 -12.96 9.23
C LEU A 249 -27.74 -11.83 10.26
N GLN A 250 -27.18 -10.65 9.96
CA GLN A 250 -27.31 -9.48 10.82
C GLN A 250 -28.77 -9.06 10.97
N GLU A 251 -29.55 -8.99 9.88
CA GLU A 251 -30.98 -8.64 9.93
C GLU A 251 -31.79 -9.65 10.75
N LEU A 252 -31.50 -10.95 10.60
CA LEU A 252 -32.12 -12.02 11.37
C LEU A 252 -31.80 -11.88 12.87
N ILE A 253 -30.53 -11.68 13.21
CA ILE A 253 -30.09 -11.46 14.60
C ILE A 253 -30.77 -10.23 15.18
N GLU A 254 -30.87 -9.13 14.44
CA GLU A 254 -31.53 -7.91 14.91
C GLU A 254 -33.02 -8.12 15.16
N SER A 255 -33.72 -8.83 14.26
CA SER A 255 -35.13 -9.17 14.42
C SER A 255 -35.37 -10.09 15.62
N ASP A 256 -34.57 -11.15 15.75
CA ASP A 256 -34.67 -12.10 16.86
C ASP A 256 -34.38 -11.43 18.19
N LEU A 257 -33.34 -10.60 18.26
CA LEU A 257 -33.01 -9.79 19.43
C LEU A 257 -34.17 -8.86 19.79
N GLN A 258 -34.75 -8.15 18.82
CA GLN A 258 -35.90 -7.27 19.08
C GLN A 258 -37.12 -8.02 19.59
N SER A 259 -37.41 -9.20 19.03
CA SER A 259 -38.50 -10.05 19.48
C SER A 259 -38.27 -10.54 20.92
N PHE A 260 -37.03 -10.93 21.24
CA PHE A 260 -36.63 -11.38 22.56
C PHE A 260 -36.72 -10.25 23.59
N LEU A 261 -36.18 -9.07 23.29
CA LEU A 261 -36.28 -7.90 24.15
C LEU A 261 -37.73 -7.53 24.47
N ARG A 262 -38.63 -7.53 23.47
CA ARG A 262 -40.06 -7.23 23.66
C ARG A 262 -40.80 -8.28 24.50
N SER A 263 -40.35 -9.53 24.46
CA SER A 263 -40.98 -10.62 25.22
C SER A 263 -40.64 -10.59 26.71
N VAL A 264 -39.45 -10.09 27.08
CA VAL A 264 -38.93 -10.16 28.47
C VAL A 264 -38.98 -8.83 29.21
N LEU A 265 -38.80 -7.71 28.52
CA LEU A 265 -38.57 -6.39 29.12
C LEU A 265 -39.74 -5.44 28.88
N SER A 266 -39.89 -4.46 29.76
CA SER A 266 -40.82 -3.35 29.55
C SER A 266 -40.26 -2.29 28.60
N ASP A 267 -41.13 -1.46 28.01
CA ASP A 267 -40.73 -0.41 27.05
C ASP A 267 -39.62 0.52 27.57
N GLN A 268 -39.66 0.87 28.86
CA GLN A 268 -38.62 1.72 29.49
C GLN A 268 -37.27 0.99 29.61
N GLU A 269 -37.28 -0.30 29.94
CA GLU A 269 -36.08 -1.12 30.05
C GLU A 269 -35.43 -1.36 28.67
N ILE A 270 -36.25 -1.56 27.63
CA ILE A 270 -35.79 -1.71 26.24
C ILE A 270 -35.08 -0.45 25.77
N ILE A 271 -35.63 0.74 26.06
CA ILE A 271 -35.00 2.01 25.69
C ILE A 271 -33.64 2.15 26.40
N VAL A 272 -33.56 1.82 27.69
CA VAL A 272 -32.31 1.89 28.46
C VAL A 272 -31.24 0.96 27.87
N ILE A 273 -31.57 -0.30 27.58
CA ILE A 273 -30.64 -1.27 26.99
C ILE A 273 -30.19 -0.84 25.60
N ARG A 274 -31.13 -0.45 24.73
CA ARG A 274 -30.81 -0.02 23.36
C ARG A 274 -29.89 1.20 23.36
N SER A 275 -30.16 2.20 24.19
CA SER A 275 -29.33 3.40 24.28
C SER A 275 -27.98 3.14 24.97
N ALA A 276 -27.89 2.20 25.93
CA ALA A 276 -26.63 1.89 26.62
C ALA A 276 -25.63 1.14 25.73
N TYR A 277 -26.12 0.16 24.97
CA TYR A 277 -25.28 -0.69 24.10
C TYR A 277 -25.25 -0.22 22.65
N GLY A 278 -26.07 0.77 22.30
CA GLY A 278 -26.16 1.28 20.93
C GLY A 278 -26.82 0.30 19.96
N LEU A 279 -27.87 -0.39 20.41
CA LEU A 279 -28.62 -1.33 19.57
C LEU A 279 -29.59 -0.56 18.64
N GLY A 280 -29.21 -0.45 17.37
CA GLY A 280 -29.91 0.30 16.31
C GLY A 280 -29.11 1.53 15.85
N ASP A 281 -29.80 2.62 15.52
CA ASP A 281 -29.18 3.81 14.89
C ASP A 281 -28.42 4.77 15.83
N THR A 282 -28.32 4.44 17.12
CA THR A 282 -27.70 5.35 18.10
C THR A 282 -26.41 4.75 18.66
N PRO A 283 -25.31 5.51 18.73
CA PRO A 283 -24.10 5.04 19.40
C PRO A 283 -24.35 4.82 20.90
N PRO A 284 -23.55 3.99 21.58
CA PRO A 284 -23.69 3.72 23.00
C PRO A 284 -23.57 5.01 23.82
N GLN A 285 -24.57 5.24 24.67
CA GLN A 285 -24.70 6.46 25.47
C GLN A 285 -24.31 6.22 26.94
N SER A 286 -23.79 7.26 27.59
CA SER A 286 -23.51 7.20 29.03
C SER A 286 -24.81 7.15 29.85
N ALA A 287 -24.78 6.52 31.03
CA ALA A 287 -25.91 6.46 31.95
C ALA A 287 -26.48 7.86 32.31
N HIS A 288 -25.64 8.91 32.29
CA HIS A 288 -26.09 10.28 32.53
C HIS A 288 -26.89 10.86 31.35
N ALA A 289 -26.49 10.57 30.11
CA ALA A 289 -27.24 10.97 28.92
C ALA A 289 -28.59 10.25 28.84
N ILE A 290 -28.60 8.94 29.12
CA ILE A 290 -29.82 8.12 29.16
C ILE A 290 -30.78 8.62 30.25
N ALA A 291 -30.25 8.91 31.44
CA ALA A 291 -31.01 9.48 32.56
C ALA A 291 -31.71 10.79 32.18
N LYS A 292 -31.04 11.65 31.40
CA LYS A 292 -31.61 12.91 30.90
C LYS A 292 -32.76 12.67 29.92
N THR A 293 -32.64 11.68 29.04
CA THR A 293 -33.67 11.32 28.05
C THR A 293 -34.92 10.73 28.71
N ILE A 294 -34.74 9.87 29.71
CA ILE A 294 -35.84 9.14 30.38
C ILE A 294 -36.36 9.91 31.61
N GLN A 295 -35.72 11.03 31.99
CA GLN A 295 -36.03 11.86 33.17
C GLN A 295 -35.91 11.12 34.52
N VAL A 296 -34.90 10.26 34.63
CA VAL A 296 -34.63 9.41 35.81
C VAL A 296 -33.23 9.74 36.33
N LYS A 297 -32.88 9.38 37.57
CA LYS A 297 -31.51 9.63 38.07
C LYS A 297 -30.51 8.69 37.38
N PRO A 298 -29.24 9.11 37.22
CA PRO A 298 -28.19 8.24 36.67
C PRO A 298 -27.96 6.95 37.47
N SER A 299 -28.21 6.97 38.78
CA SER A 299 -28.19 5.78 39.64
C SER A 299 -29.24 4.76 39.24
N ASP A 300 -30.43 5.24 38.96
CA ASP A 300 -31.60 4.42 38.70
C ASP A 300 -31.49 3.76 37.32
N VAL A 301 -30.86 4.43 36.34
CA VAL A 301 -30.50 3.83 35.04
C VAL A 301 -29.57 2.62 35.21
N ARG A 302 -28.59 2.68 36.14
CA ARG A 302 -27.70 1.53 36.42
C ARG A 302 -28.47 0.37 37.05
N VAL A 303 -29.36 0.66 37.99
CA VAL A 303 -30.21 -0.35 38.63
C VAL A 303 -31.13 -1.00 37.60
N ILE A 304 -31.71 -0.21 36.69
CA ILE A 304 -32.54 -0.71 35.59
C ILE A 304 -31.69 -1.62 34.69
N LEU A 305 -30.50 -1.20 34.27
CA LEU A 305 -29.61 -2.05 33.46
C LEU A 305 -29.29 -3.39 34.12
N GLU A 306 -28.90 -3.39 35.39
CA GLU A 306 -28.59 -4.63 36.12
C GLU A 306 -29.81 -5.55 36.24
N THR A 307 -30.98 -4.97 36.56
CA THR A 307 -32.23 -5.73 36.69
C THR A 307 -32.67 -6.30 35.34
N SER A 308 -32.56 -5.51 34.28
CA SER A 308 -32.92 -5.90 32.92
C SER A 308 -31.99 -7.00 32.37
N LEU A 309 -30.68 -6.90 32.60
CA LEU A 309 -29.72 -7.96 32.23
C LEU A 309 -29.97 -9.26 33.00
N LYS A 310 -30.33 -9.16 34.28
CA LYS A 310 -30.69 -10.33 35.09
C LYS A 310 -31.93 -11.02 34.52
N LYS A 311 -33.00 -10.27 34.20
CA LYS A 311 -34.21 -10.80 33.55
C LYS A 311 -33.90 -11.47 32.21
N LEU A 312 -33.06 -10.83 31.38
CA LEU A 312 -32.64 -11.40 30.10
C LEU A 312 -31.89 -12.70 30.28
N ARG A 313 -30.98 -12.77 31.26
CA ARG A 313 -30.22 -13.98 31.57
C ARG A 313 -31.14 -15.11 32.05
N GLU A 314 -32.06 -14.82 32.96
CA GLU A 314 -33.01 -15.82 33.49
C GLU A 314 -33.92 -16.36 32.39
N SER A 315 -34.45 -15.49 31.53
CA SER A 315 -35.30 -15.92 30.40
C SER A 315 -34.51 -16.65 29.31
N TYR A 316 -33.23 -16.31 29.10
CA TYR A 316 -32.38 -17.02 28.15
C TYR A 316 -32.11 -18.45 28.63
N VAL A 317 -31.76 -18.62 29.90
CA VAL A 317 -31.52 -19.95 30.50
C VAL A 317 -32.79 -20.81 30.45
N GLN A 318 -33.95 -20.25 30.78
CA GLN A 318 -35.22 -20.99 30.71
C GLN A 318 -35.61 -21.42 29.30
N ARG A 319 -35.24 -20.66 28.27
CA ARG A 319 -35.69 -20.88 26.89
C ARG A 319 -34.72 -21.70 26.04
N PHE A 320 -33.44 -21.73 26.38
CA PHE A 320 -32.41 -22.33 25.53
C PHE A 320 -31.51 -23.33 26.26
N VAL A 321 -31.59 -23.44 27.59
CA VAL A 321 -30.75 -24.38 28.36
C VAL A 321 -31.59 -25.48 29.01
N GLN A 322 -32.87 -25.24 29.31
CA GLN A 322 -33.75 -26.26 29.91
C GLN A 322 -34.31 -27.28 28.89
N ASP A 323 -34.33 -26.97 27.59
CA ASP A 323 -34.81 -27.91 26.55
C ASP A 323 -33.77 -28.99 26.21
N ASP A 324 -32.49 -28.81 26.55
CA ASP A 324 -31.42 -29.78 26.27
C ASP A 324 -31.28 -30.90 27.33
N GLU A 325 -31.96 -30.80 28.49
CA GLU A 325 -31.90 -31.84 29.54
C GLU A 325 -32.92 -32.97 29.34
N ASP A 326 -33.89 -32.84 28.43
CA ASP A 326 -34.94 -33.85 28.22
C ASP A 326 -34.57 -34.94 27.18
N ASP A 327 -33.43 -34.83 26.48
CA ASP A 327 -32.98 -35.78 25.43
C ASP A 327 -31.89 -36.78 25.87
N GLU A 328 -31.43 -36.78 27.13
CA GLU A 328 -30.46 -37.76 27.65
C GLU A 328 -31.09 -38.86 28.53
N ASP A 329 -32.11 -39.56 28.02
CA ASP A 329 -32.40 -40.94 28.46
C ASP A 329 -31.39 -41.92 27.82
N PHE A 330 -30.10 -41.71 28.07
CA PHE A 330 -29.07 -42.68 27.71
C PHE A 330 -29.08 -43.81 28.75
N ILE A 331 -29.65 -44.95 28.36
CA ILE A 331 -29.65 -46.21 29.09
C ILE A 331 -28.21 -46.52 29.54
N ILE A 332 -27.92 -46.32 30.82
CA ILE A 332 -26.75 -46.93 31.45
C ILE A 332 -27.18 -48.35 31.83
N GLU A 333 -27.04 -49.27 30.87
CA GLU A 333 -27.03 -50.70 31.18
C GLU A 333 -25.75 -50.98 31.99
N SER A 334 -25.95 -51.32 33.25
CA SER A 334 -24.91 -51.85 34.12
C SER A 334 -24.53 -53.26 33.67
N VAL A 335 -23.28 -53.44 33.22
CA VAL A 335 -22.56 -54.74 33.24
C VAL A 335 -21.16 -54.53 33.78
#